data_AF-A0A916JG55-F1
#
_entry.id   AF-A0A916JG55-F1
#
_cell.length_a   1.000
_cell.length_b   1.000
_cell.length_c   1.000
_cell.angle_alpha   90.00
_cell.angle_beta   90.00
_cell.angle_gamma   90.00
#
_symmetry.space_group_name_H-M   'P 1'
#
loop_
_entity.id
_entity.type
_entity.pdbx_description
1 polymer ?
#
loop_
_entity_poly.entity_id
_entity_poly.type
_entity_poly.pdbx_seq_one_letter_code
_entity_poly.pdbx_strand_id
1 'polypeptide(L)'
;MAGTSVYQINKGINTSIEFKGLKAQYIWYMGGAAIVLFAIYTLLYICGIRSYICVGIVVCLGIPMIMGIYHLSSAYGEHGVTKMLARRSIPRYVKSNSRRIFKTSTINGKVTG
;
A
#
# COMPACT_ATOMS: atom_id res chain seq x y z
N MET A 1 11.20 46.34 5.81
CA MET A 1 10.00 45.56 5.42
C MET A 1 10.45 44.44 4.50
N ALA A 2 10.59 43.21 5.00
CA ALA A 2 10.98 42.07 4.17
C ALA A 2 9.74 41.54 3.43
N GLY A 3 9.78 41.58 2.09
CA GLY A 3 8.69 41.10 1.25
C GLY A 3 8.52 39.59 1.37
N THR A 4 7.40 39.15 1.92
CA THR A 4 6.98 37.74 1.88
C THR A 4 6.52 37.42 0.46
N SER A 5 7.42 36.85 -0.35
CA SER A 5 7.05 36.28 -1.64
C SER A 5 6.02 35.17 -1.43
N VAL A 6 4.81 35.40 -1.92
CA VAL A 6 3.72 34.41 -1.89
C VAL A 6 4.04 33.33 -2.92
N TYR A 7 4.66 32.24 -2.46
CA TYR A 7 4.88 31.07 -3.29
C TYR A 7 3.57 30.33 -3.51
N GLN A 8 3.18 30.16 -4.78
CA GLN A 8 2.11 29.24 -5.19
C GLN A 8 2.58 27.80 -4.95
N ILE A 9 2.27 27.24 -3.79
CA ILE A 9 2.56 25.85 -3.45
C ILE A 9 1.57 24.96 -4.21
N ASN A 10 2.03 24.34 -5.30
CA ASN A 10 1.27 23.34 -6.03
C ASN A 10 1.24 22.03 -5.21
N LYS A 11 0.11 21.80 -4.53
CA LYS A 11 -0.11 20.67 -3.60
C LYS A 11 -0.24 19.30 -4.29
N GLY A 12 0.00 19.21 -5.60
CA GLY A 12 -0.11 17.99 -6.40
C GLY A 12 1.23 17.31 -6.75
N ILE A 13 2.37 17.97 -6.54
CA ILE A 13 3.67 17.54 -7.10
C ILE A 13 4.30 16.38 -6.29
N ASN A 14 3.76 16.06 -5.12
CA ASN A 14 4.22 14.95 -4.28
C ASN A 14 3.09 13.98 -3.89
N THR A 15 1.93 14.10 -4.55
CA THR A 15 0.82 13.20 -4.26
C THR A 15 1.13 11.84 -4.86
N SER A 16 1.05 10.82 -4.02
CA SER A 16 1.15 9.44 -4.44
C SER A 16 0.24 9.12 -5.59
N ILE A 17 0.76 8.44 -6.61
CA ILE A 17 -0.04 8.03 -7.77
C ILE A 17 -1.13 7.06 -7.29
N GLU A 18 -2.35 7.58 -7.21
CA GLU A 18 -3.56 6.86 -6.86
C GLU A 18 -4.41 6.69 -8.11
N PHE A 19 -4.62 5.45 -8.53
CA PHE A 19 -5.53 5.13 -9.63
C PHE A 19 -6.85 4.66 -9.07
N LYS A 20 -7.88 5.53 -9.09
CA LYS A 20 -9.25 5.22 -8.62
C LYS A 20 -9.28 4.59 -7.20
N GLY A 21 -8.50 5.14 -6.27
CA GLY A 21 -8.38 4.65 -4.88
C GLY A 21 -7.39 3.50 -4.67
N LEU A 22 -6.77 3.00 -5.75
CA LEU A 22 -5.70 2.02 -5.70
C LEU A 22 -4.34 2.71 -5.66
N LYS A 23 -3.58 2.51 -4.57
CA LYS A 23 -2.21 3.04 -4.47
C LYS A 23 -1.29 2.27 -5.42
N ALA A 24 -0.25 2.93 -5.96
CA ALA A 24 0.69 2.34 -6.92
C ALA A 24 1.24 0.95 -6.52
N GLN A 25 1.50 0.70 -5.23
CA GLN A 25 1.96 -0.61 -4.75
C GLN A 25 0.95 -1.74 -4.97
N TYR A 26 -0.36 -1.50 -4.80
CA TYR A 26 -1.37 -2.55 -4.95
C TYR A 26 -1.71 -2.86 -6.41
N ILE A 27 -1.32 -2.00 -7.35
CA ILE A 27 -1.43 -2.26 -8.79
C ILE A 27 -0.53 -3.45 -9.16
N TRP A 28 0.65 -3.56 -8.56
CA TRP A 28 1.52 -4.73 -8.76
C TRP A 28 0.87 -6.02 -8.27
N TYR A 29 0.18 -5.99 -7.13
CA TYR A 29 -0.57 -7.15 -6.63
C TYR A 29 -1.74 -7.51 -7.56
N MET A 30 -2.45 -6.52 -8.12
CA MET A 30 -3.48 -6.77 -9.14
C MET A 30 -2.91 -7.41 -10.42
N GLY A 31 -1.75 -6.94 -10.89
CA GLY A 31 -1.07 -7.53 -12.05
C GLY A 31 -0.64 -8.98 -11.80
N GLY A 32 -0.01 -9.24 -10.64
CA GLY A 32 0.35 -10.60 -10.23
C GLY A 32 -0.89 -11.50 -10.08
N ALA A 33 -1.97 -10.96 -9.54
CA ALA A 33 -3.23 -11.66 -9.40
C ALA A 33 -3.81 -12.12 -10.75
N ALA A 34 -3.76 -11.26 -11.77
CA ALA A 34 -4.19 -11.61 -13.12
C ALA A 34 -3.34 -12.74 -13.72
N ILE A 35 -2.01 -12.70 -13.54
CA ILE A 35 -1.09 -13.76 -14.01
C ILE A 35 -1.39 -15.09 -13.33
N VAL A 36 -1.61 -15.09 -12.01
CA VAL A 36 -1.94 -16.31 -11.25
C VAL A 36 -3.27 -16.92 -11.72
N LEU A 37 -4.31 -16.10 -11.88
CA LEU A 37 -5.62 -16.56 -12.39
C LEU A 37 -5.51 -17.13 -13.81
N PHE A 38 -4.70 -16.50 -14.66
CA PHE A 38 -4.43 -16.99 -16.00
C PHE A 38 -3.67 -18.33 -15.99
N ALA A 39 -2.67 -18.49 -15.12
CA ALA A 39 -1.96 -19.75 -14.95
C ALA A 39 -2.90 -20.88 -14.48
N ILE A 40 -3.78 -20.59 -13.51
CA ILE A 40 -4.81 -21.54 -13.04
C ILE A 40 -5.73 -21.95 -14.18
N TYR A 41 -6.25 -20.98 -14.95
CA TYR A 41 -7.08 -21.26 -16.12
C TYR A 41 -6.38 -22.21 -17.10
N THR A 42 -5.14 -21.88 -17.45
CA THR A 42 -4.36 -22.61 -18.45
C THR A 42 -4.08 -24.04 -17.98
N LEU A 43 -3.74 -24.22 -16.71
CA LEU A 43 -3.49 -25.53 -16.12
C LEU A 43 -4.75 -26.39 -16.10
N LEU A 44 -5.89 -25.84 -15.66
CA LEU A 44 -7.18 -26.54 -15.67
C LEU A 44 -7.60 -26.93 -17.10
N TYR A 45 -7.38 -26.05 -18.07
CA TYR A 45 -7.68 -26.31 -19.47
C TYR A 45 -6.82 -27.43 -20.05
N ILE A 46 -5.50 -27.44 -19.79
CA ILE A 46 -4.58 -28.50 -20.23
C ILE A 46 -4.93 -29.85 -19.58
N CYS A 47 -5.43 -29.86 -18.34
CA CYS A 47 -5.95 -31.06 -17.69
C CYS A 47 -7.24 -31.62 -18.32
N GLY A 48 -7.80 -30.99 -19.35
CA GLY A 48 -8.99 -31.47 -20.06
C GLY A 48 -10.32 -31.07 -19.41
N ILE A 49 -10.32 -30.12 -18.48
CA ILE A 49 -11.54 -29.61 -17.87
C ILE A 49 -12.29 -28.76 -18.91
N ARG A 50 -13.62 -28.92 -18.96
CA ARG A 50 -14.49 -28.17 -19.87
C ARG A 50 -14.35 -26.66 -19.62
N SER A 51 -14.12 -25.88 -20.68
CA SER A 51 -13.79 -24.45 -20.60
C SER A 51 -14.74 -23.64 -19.72
N TYR A 52 -16.05 -23.89 -19.79
CA TYR A 52 -17.03 -23.18 -18.95
C TYR A 52 -16.86 -23.44 -17.45
N ILE A 53 -16.41 -24.64 -17.06
CA ILE A 53 -16.12 -24.98 -15.65
C ILE A 53 -14.85 -24.24 -15.22
N CYS A 54 -13.82 -24.20 -16.08
CA CYS A 54 -12.58 -23.45 -15.82
C CYS A 54 -12.88 -21.95 -15.60
N VAL A 55 -13.73 -21.36 -16.45
CA VAL A 55 -14.14 -19.96 -16.31
C VAL A 55 -14.88 -19.75 -14.99
N GLY A 56 -15.81 -20.64 -14.62
CA GLY A 56 -16.51 -20.58 -13.34
C GLY A 56 -15.54 -20.54 -12.15
N ILE A 57 -14.56 -21.45 -12.14
CA ILE A 57 -13.54 -21.51 -11.07
C ILE A 57 -12.71 -20.22 -11.02
N VAL A 58 -12.23 -19.74 -12.17
CA VAL A 58 -11.39 -18.55 -12.25
C VAL A 58 -12.15 -17.30 -11.79
N VAL A 59 -13.43 -17.18 -12.14
CA VAL A 59 -14.27 -16.05 -11.70
C VAL A 59 -14.53 -16.14 -10.19
N CYS A 60 -14.88 -17.32 -9.67
CA CYS A 60 -15.09 -17.55 -8.24
C CYS A 60 -13.84 -17.25 -7.41
N LEU A 61 -12.63 -17.51 -7.94
CA LEU A 61 -11.37 -17.16 -7.30
C LEU A 61 -10.99 -15.68 -7.49
N GLY A 62 -11.28 -15.12 -8.66
CA GLY A 62 -10.88 -13.76 -9.03
C GLY A 62 -11.63 -12.68 -8.26
N ILE A 63 -12.94 -12.83 -8.05
CA ILE A 63 -13.77 -11.87 -7.32
C ILE A 63 -13.24 -11.60 -5.90
N PRO A 64 -13.09 -12.60 -5.01
CA PRO A 64 -12.60 -12.36 -3.66
C PRO A 64 -11.15 -11.87 -3.65
N MET A 65 -10.34 -12.29 -4.62
CA MET A 65 -8.95 -11.85 -4.73
C MET A 65 -8.84 -10.36 -5.04
N ILE A 66 -9.63 -9.87 -6.01
CA ILE A 66 -9.71 -8.44 -6.32
C ILE A 66 -10.25 -7.65 -5.12
N MET A 67 -11.35 -8.11 -4.50
CA MET A 67 -11.90 -7.44 -3.31
C MET A 67 -10.89 -7.36 -2.16
N GLY A 68 -10.14 -8.43 -1.92
CA GLY A 68 -9.08 -8.45 -0.92
C GLY A 68 -7.97 -7.42 -1.19
N ILE A 69 -7.57 -7.25 -2.45
CA ILE A 69 -6.55 -6.26 -2.83
C ILE A 69 -7.07 -4.82 -2.64
N TYR A 70 -8.32 -4.55 -3.00
CA TYR A 70 -8.94 -3.24 -2.75
C TYR A 70 -9.08 -2.94 -1.26
N HIS A 71 -9.48 -3.93 -0.46
CA HIS A 71 -9.56 -3.80 0.99
C HIS A 71 -8.17 -3.55 1.61
N LEU A 72 -7.13 -4.23 1.12
CA LEU A 72 -5.75 -4.00 1.55
C LEU A 72 -5.28 -2.60 1.17
N SER A 73 -5.63 -2.14 -0.04
CA SER A 73 -5.31 -0.80 -0.53
C SER A 73 -5.94 0.29 0.34
N SER A 74 -7.21 0.14 0.72
CA SER A 74 -7.91 1.11 1.56
C SER A 74 -7.45 1.08 3.03
N ALA A 75 -7.19 -0.11 3.58
CA ALA A 75 -6.82 -0.27 4.98
C ALA A 75 -5.39 0.20 5.30
N TYR A 76 -4.43 -0.07 4.41
CA TYR A 76 -3.01 0.18 4.66
C TYR A 76 -2.46 1.41 3.94
N GLY A 77 -3.12 1.87 2.89
CA GLY A 77 -2.62 2.97 2.06
C GLY A 77 -1.26 2.65 1.43
N GLU A 78 -0.59 3.66 0.88
CA GLU A 78 0.55 3.47 -0.03
C GLU A 78 1.80 2.97 0.68
N HIS A 79 1.98 3.45 1.91
CA HIS A 79 3.17 3.19 2.69
C HIS A 79 2.91 2.17 3.79
N GLY A 80 1.70 1.61 3.91
CA GLY A 80 1.35 0.71 5.02
C GLY A 80 2.14 -0.59 4.99
N VAL A 81 2.21 -1.24 3.82
CA VAL A 81 2.98 -2.48 3.64
C VAL A 81 4.47 -2.21 3.86
N THR A 82 5.00 -1.15 3.25
CA THR A 82 6.41 -0.76 3.39
C THR A 82 6.77 -0.38 4.82
N LYS A 83 5.88 0.30 5.57
CA LYS A 83 6.06 0.57 7.00
C LYS A 83 6.04 -0.71 7.83
N MET A 84 5.21 -1.69 7.47
CA MET A 84 5.18 -2.99 8.15
C MET A 84 6.46 -3.79 7.91
N LEU A 85 6.96 -3.80 6.66
CA LEU A 85 8.24 -4.39 6.29
C LEU A 85 9.41 -3.69 7.00
N ALA A 86 9.44 -2.36 6.99
CA ALA A 86 10.45 -1.57 7.67
C ALA A 86 10.45 -1.81 9.19
N ARG A 87 9.27 -1.96 9.81
CA ARG A 87 9.17 -2.29 11.24
C ARG A 87 9.82 -3.63 11.59
N ARG A 88 9.84 -4.58 10.65
CA ARG A 88 10.45 -5.90 10.82
C ARG A 88 11.98 -5.88 10.62
N SER A 89 12.51 -4.92 9.86
CA SER A 89 13.95 -4.78 9.60
C SER A 89 14.70 -3.89 10.60
N ILE A 90 14.02 -3.27 11.58
CA ILE A 90 14.68 -2.42 12.58
C ILE A 90 15.37 -3.29 13.67
N PRO A 91 16.68 -3.12 13.90
CA PRO A 91 17.41 -3.84 14.95
C PRO A 91 16.96 -3.42 16.35
N ARG A 92 17.01 -4.38 17.30
CA ARG A 92 16.45 -4.26 18.66
C ARG A 92 16.95 -3.03 19.45
N TYR A 93 18.19 -2.62 19.18
CA TYR A 93 18.85 -1.50 19.87
C TYR A 93 18.45 -0.11 19.33
N VAL A 94 17.87 -0.03 18.13
CA VAL A 94 17.42 1.23 17.50
C VAL A 94 15.89 1.30 17.51
N LYS A 95 15.26 0.80 18.59
CA LYS A 95 13.81 0.84 18.75
C LYS A 95 13.43 1.73 19.92
N SER A 96 13.25 3.02 19.65
CA SER A 96 12.63 3.93 20.61
C SER A 96 11.12 3.80 20.56
N ASN A 97 10.51 3.23 21.60
CA ASN A 97 9.05 3.17 21.76
C ASN A 97 8.48 4.44 22.41
N SER A 98 9.34 5.36 22.87
CA SER A 98 8.94 6.56 23.60
C SER A 98 8.91 7.78 22.70
N ARG A 99 7.74 8.41 22.56
CA ARG A 99 7.59 9.71 21.87
C ARG A 99 7.99 10.91 22.73
N ARG A 100 8.41 10.69 23.99
CA ARG A 100 8.74 11.78 24.94
C ARG A 100 9.88 12.66 24.45
N ILE A 101 10.88 12.06 23.81
CA ILE A 101 12.06 12.76 23.27
C ILE A 101 11.65 13.71 22.13
N PHE A 102 10.64 13.34 21.33
CA PHE A 102 10.15 14.14 20.20
C PHE A 102 9.00 15.08 20.55
N LYS A 103 8.32 14.87 21.69
CA LYS A 103 7.30 15.78 22.23
C LYS A 103 7.89 16.87 23.14
N THR A 104 9.15 16.72 23.54
CA THR A 104 9.87 17.77 24.27
C THR A 104 10.21 18.88 23.27
N SER A 105 9.26 19.75 23.02
CA SER A 105 9.50 21.01 22.32
C SER A 105 10.15 21.95 23.32
N THR A 106 11.47 22.12 23.23
CA THR A 106 12.19 23.11 24.03
C THR A 106 11.76 24.51 23.56
N ILE A 107 10.73 25.07 24.19
CA ILE A 107 10.43 26.49 24.08
C ILE A 107 11.31 27.18 25.13
N ASN A 108 12.31 27.91 24.66
CA ASN A 108 13.11 28.82 25.50
C ASN A 108 13.88 28.11 26.65
N GLY A 109 14.59 27.02 26.34
CA GLY A 109 15.48 26.33 27.28
C GLY A 109 14.81 25.58 28.44
N LYS A 110 13.47 25.59 28.54
CA LYS A 110 12.72 24.86 29.56
C LYS A 110 12.03 23.63 28.97
N VAL A 111 12.31 22.49 29.57
CA VAL A 111 11.65 21.21 29.30
C VAL A 111 10.25 21.27 29.93
N THR A 112 9.22 21.46 29.12
CA THR A 112 7.82 21.29 29.55
C THR A 112 7.24 20.05 28.89
N GLY A 113 6.65 19.18 29.72
CA GLY A 113 6.15 17.85 29.36
C GLY A 113 4.64 17.76 29.36
#